data_AF-A0A4W6EFX8-F1
#
_entry.id   AF-A0A4W6EFX8-F1
#
_cell.length_a   1.000
_cell.length_b   1.000
_cell.length_c   1.000
_cell.angle_alpha   90.00
_cell.angle_beta   90.00
_cell.angle_gamma   90.00
#
_symmetry.space_group_name_H-M   'P 1'
#
loop_
_entity.id
_entity.type
_entity.pdbx_description
1 polymer ?
#
loop_
_entity_poly.entity_id
_entity_poly.type
_entity_poly.pdbx_seq_one_letter_code
_entity_poly.pdbx_strand_id
1 'polypeptide(L)'
;MDARVALLHLWTVLVLLKAELKWIDAAEVYTNTWAVQINGGPEEADRIAREHGFINLGNVFGDYYHFRHHAVEKRALSGHRGMHIRLQKEPQVLWTEQQVVRKRTKRDVYEDPTDPDFPKQWYLSSPTHQDLNTKVAWAQGYTGRGVVVTILDDGIEKDHPDLISNYDPEASYDVNDGDADPQPRYTQRNENRHGTRCAGEVAAAANNGVCGVGVAYNSKIGGVRMLDGEVTDVVEAHSLSLNPQHIHIYSASWGPEDDGKSLDGPAKLAKEAFLQGITRGRNGLGSIFVWASGNGGREQDSCNCDGYTNSIYTLSISSTTQSGNVPWYSEPCSSTLASTFSSGNPGEKQIVTTDLRQKCTDSHTGTSASAPLAAGIIALALEANMNLTWRDMQHLVVRTSQPGHLSAGDWKTNGVGRRVSHSYGYGLLDAGAMVALAQNWTTVGPQHQCVHTMLVDKSVDACWGRPEHVSSVEHVQARLTLSHNQRGKLAIHLISPLGTRSTLLFPRPNDFSSEGFNDWAFMTTHSWDEDPQGEWTLEIENVAANGRDYASSSVVFGRLKSLVSFPPTPISSSQPVHTVPSMRSAKLIFSSTS
;
A
#
# COMPACT_ATOMS: atom_id res chain seq x y z
N MET A 1 -25.92 -52.77 28.90
CA MET A 1 -25.91 -51.30 29.09
C MET A 1 -25.56 -50.69 27.75
N ASP A 2 -26.42 -49.79 27.28
CA ASP A 2 -26.49 -49.32 25.90
C ASP A 2 -25.35 -48.32 25.59
N ALA A 3 -24.66 -48.48 24.45
CA ALA A 3 -23.47 -47.70 24.09
C ALA A 3 -23.74 -46.19 24.00
N ARG A 4 -25.00 -45.81 23.80
CA ARG A 4 -25.47 -44.41 23.80
C ARG A 4 -25.40 -43.76 25.18
N VAL A 5 -25.61 -44.53 26.25
CA VAL A 5 -25.54 -44.05 27.64
C VAL A 5 -24.07 -43.80 28.05
N ALA A 6 -23.15 -44.65 27.59
CA ALA A 6 -21.72 -44.47 27.83
C ALA A 6 -21.17 -43.21 27.14
N LEU A 7 -21.61 -42.91 25.91
CA LEU A 7 -21.21 -41.69 25.19
C LEU A 7 -21.75 -40.42 25.85
N LEU A 8 -22.99 -40.45 26.36
CA LEU A 8 -23.60 -39.35 27.12
C LEU A 8 -22.86 -39.08 28.44
N HIS A 9 -22.40 -40.12 29.14
CA HIS A 9 -21.56 -39.97 30.32
C HIS A 9 -20.17 -39.43 30.01
N LEU A 10 -19.54 -39.85 28.90
CA LEU A 10 -18.25 -39.30 28.49
C LEU A 10 -18.35 -37.82 28.10
N TRP A 11 -19.42 -37.44 27.39
CA TRP A 11 -19.67 -36.05 27.00
C TRP A 11 -19.94 -35.15 28.20
N THR A 12 -20.73 -35.61 29.17
CA THR A 12 -21.00 -34.87 30.40
C THR A 12 -19.73 -34.70 31.25
N VAL A 13 -18.89 -35.72 31.35
CA VAL A 13 -17.59 -35.63 32.03
C VAL A 13 -16.66 -34.64 31.31
N LEU A 14 -16.61 -34.64 29.97
CA LEU A 14 -15.77 -33.70 29.20
C LEU A 14 -16.25 -32.24 29.29
N VAL A 15 -17.57 -32.03 29.32
CA VAL A 15 -18.17 -30.70 29.51
C VAL A 15 -17.93 -30.20 30.93
N LEU A 16 -18.04 -31.07 31.94
CA LEU A 16 -17.72 -30.74 33.34
C LEU A 16 -16.23 -30.43 33.52
N LEU A 17 -15.32 -31.20 32.90
CA LEU A 17 -13.88 -30.92 32.91
C LEU A 17 -13.54 -29.60 32.21
N LYS A 18 -14.17 -29.28 31.06
CA LYS A 18 -13.99 -27.98 30.40
C LYS A 18 -14.59 -26.82 31.18
N ALA A 19 -15.69 -27.04 31.91
CA ALA A 19 -16.25 -26.06 32.83
C ALA A 19 -15.29 -25.83 34.01
N GLU A 20 -14.80 -26.88 34.67
CA GLU A 20 -13.81 -26.77 35.76
C GLU A 20 -12.51 -26.09 35.31
N LEU A 21 -12.00 -26.40 34.11
CA LEU A 21 -10.83 -25.69 33.54
C LEU A 21 -11.09 -24.20 33.29
N LYS A 22 -12.32 -23.78 32.97
CA LYS A 22 -12.69 -22.36 32.87
C LYS A 22 -12.79 -21.67 34.23
N TRP A 23 -13.10 -22.39 35.31
CA TRP A 23 -13.15 -21.84 36.68
C TRP A 23 -11.75 -21.59 37.27
N ILE A 24 -10.73 -22.28 36.80
CA ILE A 24 -9.36 -22.15 37.34
C ILE A 24 -8.70 -20.81 36.94
N ASP A 25 -9.14 -20.17 35.85
CA ASP A 25 -8.51 -18.95 35.33
C ASP A 25 -9.00 -17.63 35.98
N ALA A 26 -9.76 -17.71 37.08
CA ALA A 26 -10.31 -16.54 37.78
C ALA A 26 -10.30 -16.64 39.33
N ALA A 27 -9.32 -17.32 39.93
CA ALA A 27 -9.19 -17.31 41.39
C ALA A 27 -8.73 -15.93 41.90
N GLU A 28 -9.55 -15.27 42.72
CA GLU A 28 -9.19 -14.01 43.39
C GLU A 28 -8.04 -14.23 44.38
N VAL A 29 -6.94 -13.47 44.23
CA VAL A 29 -5.80 -13.53 45.16
C VAL A 29 -5.97 -12.45 46.24
N TYR A 30 -6.35 -12.87 47.44
CA TYR A 30 -6.51 -12.02 48.62
C TYR A 30 -5.15 -11.64 49.20
N THR A 31 -5.03 -10.41 49.71
CA THR A 31 -3.81 -9.90 50.36
C THR A 31 -3.97 -9.85 51.88
N ASN A 32 -2.88 -9.61 52.60
CA ASN A 32 -2.93 -9.38 54.05
C ASN A 32 -3.28 -7.95 54.44
N THR A 33 -3.96 -7.22 53.57
CA THR A 33 -4.34 -5.82 53.81
C THR A 33 -5.84 -5.60 53.65
N TRP A 34 -6.36 -4.62 54.35
CA TRP A 34 -7.77 -4.24 54.40
C TRP A 34 -7.91 -2.75 54.15
N ALA A 35 -8.94 -2.38 53.39
CA ALA A 35 -9.42 -1.01 53.40
C ALA A 35 -10.54 -0.94 54.43
N VAL A 36 -10.49 0.04 55.32
CA VAL A 36 -11.43 0.17 56.44
C VAL A 36 -11.93 1.61 56.48
N GLN A 37 -13.24 1.80 56.49
CA GLN A 37 -13.86 3.10 56.67
C GLN A 37 -14.18 3.31 58.15
N ILE A 38 -13.59 4.32 58.78
CA ILE A 38 -13.66 4.55 60.22
C ILE A 38 -14.15 5.95 60.50
N ASN A 39 -15.29 6.04 61.18
CA ASN A 39 -15.80 7.30 61.72
C ASN A 39 -15.10 7.57 63.07
N GLY A 40 -14.32 8.64 63.19
CA GLY A 40 -13.55 8.92 64.43
C GLY A 40 -12.13 9.45 64.21
N GLY A 41 -11.68 9.50 62.95
CA GLY A 41 -10.40 10.12 62.58
C GLY A 41 -9.16 9.21 62.80
N PRO A 42 -7.95 9.75 62.56
CA PRO A 42 -6.72 8.96 62.55
C PRO A 42 -6.38 8.29 63.88
N GLU A 43 -6.65 8.95 65.01
CA GLU A 43 -6.39 8.41 66.34
C GLU A 43 -7.23 7.16 66.61
N GLU A 44 -8.49 7.17 66.18
CA GLU A 44 -9.40 6.02 66.32
C GLU A 44 -9.00 4.88 65.38
N ALA A 45 -8.56 5.20 64.16
CA ALA A 45 -8.00 4.21 63.24
C ALA A 45 -6.76 3.52 63.83
N ASP A 46 -5.85 4.25 64.48
CA ASP A 46 -4.68 3.68 65.15
C ASP A 46 -5.04 2.86 66.39
N ARG A 47 -6.09 3.25 67.11
CA ARG A 47 -6.64 2.48 68.24
C ARG A 47 -7.17 1.13 67.76
N ILE A 48 -8.07 1.14 66.77
CA ILE A 48 -8.71 -0.07 66.20
C ILE A 48 -7.67 -0.97 65.54
N ALA A 49 -6.72 -0.42 64.79
CA ALA A 49 -5.66 -1.22 64.18
C ALA A 49 -4.86 -1.99 65.25
N ARG A 50 -4.40 -1.31 66.30
CA ARG A 50 -3.64 -1.94 67.40
C ARG A 50 -4.45 -2.98 68.15
N GLU A 51 -5.72 -2.70 68.45
CA GLU A 51 -6.61 -3.61 69.17
C GLU A 51 -6.79 -4.95 68.44
N HIS A 52 -6.89 -4.92 67.11
CA HIS A 52 -7.11 -6.11 66.29
C HIS A 52 -5.84 -6.71 65.67
N GLY A 53 -4.65 -6.26 66.08
CA GLY A 53 -3.38 -6.80 65.60
C GLY A 53 -2.98 -6.37 64.18
N PHE A 54 -3.59 -5.28 63.70
CA PHE A 54 -3.26 -4.62 62.44
C PHE A 54 -2.25 -3.49 62.66
N ILE A 55 -1.56 -3.16 61.57
CA ILE A 55 -0.76 -1.95 61.42
C ILE A 55 -1.56 -1.00 60.53
N ASN A 56 -1.85 0.20 61.02
CA ASN A 56 -2.41 1.27 60.20
C ASN A 56 -1.30 1.82 59.29
N LEU A 57 -1.47 1.70 57.98
CA LEU A 57 -0.54 2.19 56.96
C LEU A 57 -0.86 3.64 56.55
N GLY A 58 -1.92 4.23 57.10
CA GLY A 58 -2.30 5.61 56.91
C GLY A 58 -3.67 5.79 56.27
N ASN A 59 -4.07 7.05 56.16
CA ASN A 59 -5.29 7.47 55.49
C ASN A 59 -5.12 7.34 53.97
N VAL A 60 -6.10 6.74 53.31
CA VAL A 60 -6.16 6.65 51.84
C VAL A 60 -6.81 7.92 51.29
N PHE A 61 -8.01 8.23 51.79
CA PHE A 61 -8.74 9.48 51.59
C PHE A 61 -9.95 9.52 52.53
N GLY A 62 -10.39 10.72 52.92
CA GLY A 62 -11.57 10.90 53.77
C GLY A 62 -11.49 10.05 55.05
N ASP A 63 -12.50 9.21 55.28
CA ASP A 63 -12.55 8.29 56.43
C ASP A 63 -12.02 6.88 56.12
N TYR A 64 -11.36 6.66 54.98
CA TYR A 64 -10.81 5.37 54.59
C TYR A 64 -9.33 5.23 54.98
N TYR A 65 -9.00 4.13 55.64
CA TYR A 65 -7.67 3.78 56.14
C TYR A 65 -7.21 2.44 55.57
N HIS A 66 -5.90 2.29 55.41
CA HIS A 66 -5.29 1.06 54.90
C HIS A 66 -4.64 0.27 56.04
N PHE A 67 -5.22 -0.87 56.39
CA PHE A 67 -4.73 -1.72 57.48
C PHE A 67 -3.97 -2.92 56.92
N ARG A 68 -2.94 -3.38 57.63
CA ARG A 68 -2.20 -4.61 57.30
C ARG A 68 -2.06 -5.52 58.50
N HIS A 69 -2.40 -6.80 58.34
CA HIS A 69 -2.25 -7.78 59.41
C HIS A 69 -0.98 -8.64 59.20
N HIS A 70 -0.09 -8.63 60.19
CA HIS A 70 1.20 -9.33 60.12
C HIS A 70 1.08 -10.87 60.08
N ALA A 71 0.09 -11.45 60.77
CA ALA A 71 -0.12 -12.90 60.83
C ALA A 71 -0.97 -13.46 59.66
N VAL A 72 -1.40 -12.62 58.72
CA VAL A 72 -2.11 -13.07 57.52
C VAL A 72 -1.12 -13.10 56.36
N GLU A 73 -1.18 -14.15 55.54
CA GLU A 73 -0.31 -14.32 54.39
C GLU A 73 -0.52 -13.23 53.34
N LYS A 74 0.58 -12.76 52.74
CA LYS A 74 0.55 -11.67 51.76
C LYS A 74 -0.26 -12.00 50.49
N ARG A 75 -0.42 -13.28 50.17
CA ARG A 75 -1.18 -13.78 49.01
C ARG A 75 -1.88 -15.09 49.40
N ALA A 76 -3.20 -15.13 49.32
CA ALA A 76 -4.00 -16.31 49.62
C ALA A 76 -5.13 -16.48 48.58
N LEU A 77 -5.54 -17.73 48.33
CA LEU A 77 -6.65 -18.06 47.42
C LEU A 77 -8.03 -17.98 48.09
N SER A 78 -8.08 -17.61 49.37
CA SER A 78 -9.32 -17.42 50.11
C SER A 78 -9.21 -16.24 51.07
N GLY A 79 -10.32 -15.51 51.25
CA GLY A 79 -10.40 -14.38 52.16
C GLY A 79 -10.34 -14.82 53.64
N HIS A 80 -9.71 -14.00 54.48
CA HIS A 80 -9.52 -14.24 55.89
C HIS A 80 -10.74 -13.74 56.71
N ARG A 81 -11.83 -14.50 56.62
CA ARG A 81 -13.15 -14.19 57.21
C ARG A 81 -13.11 -13.82 58.69
N GLY A 82 -12.24 -14.46 59.48
CA GLY A 82 -12.15 -14.20 60.92
C GLY A 82 -11.71 -12.78 61.27
N MET A 83 -10.79 -12.20 60.50
CA MET A 83 -10.30 -10.84 60.73
C MET A 83 -11.24 -9.79 60.15
N HIS A 84 -11.83 -10.10 58.99
CA HIS A 84 -12.86 -9.27 58.39
C HIS A 84 -14.06 -9.09 59.33
N ILE A 85 -14.57 -10.17 59.93
CA ILE A 85 -15.69 -10.10 60.91
C ILE A 85 -15.30 -9.31 62.16
N ARG A 86 -14.05 -9.39 62.63
CA ARG A 86 -13.59 -8.62 63.80
C ARG A 86 -13.65 -7.13 63.54
N LEU A 87 -13.08 -6.68 62.42
CA LEU A 87 -13.15 -5.27 62.01
C LEU A 87 -14.60 -4.82 61.78
N GLN A 88 -15.44 -5.66 61.18
CA GLN A 88 -16.85 -5.33 60.93
C GLN A 88 -17.70 -5.17 62.20
N LYS A 89 -17.27 -5.75 63.33
CA LYS A 89 -17.97 -5.64 64.61
C LYS A 89 -17.61 -4.38 65.40
N GLU A 90 -16.59 -3.63 64.98
CA GLU A 90 -16.21 -2.39 65.64
C GLU A 90 -17.25 -1.30 65.40
N PRO A 91 -17.78 -0.63 66.45
CA PRO A 91 -18.84 0.37 66.31
C PRO A 91 -18.48 1.55 65.41
N GLN A 92 -17.18 1.89 65.33
CA GLN A 92 -16.67 2.99 64.51
C GLN A 92 -16.31 2.56 63.07
N VAL A 93 -16.29 1.25 62.76
CA VAL A 93 -16.01 0.74 61.42
C VAL A 93 -17.32 0.68 60.63
N LEU A 94 -17.48 1.59 59.67
CA LEU A 94 -18.66 1.63 58.80
C LEU A 94 -18.60 0.58 57.70
N TRP A 95 -17.39 0.27 57.25
CA TRP A 95 -17.13 -0.69 56.17
C TRP A 95 -15.71 -1.23 56.26
N THR A 96 -15.52 -2.47 55.86
CA THR A 96 -14.21 -3.10 55.77
C THR A 96 -14.19 -4.08 54.60
N GLU A 97 -13.07 -4.16 53.89
CA GLU A 97 -12.90 -5.09 52.78
C GLU A 97 -11.45 -5.55 52.69
N GLN A 98 -11.27 -6.87 52.58
CA GLN A 98 -9.93 -7.41 52.38
C GLN A 98 -9.50 -7.14 50.95
N GLN A 99 -8.30 -6.58 50.77
CA GLN A 99 -7.85 -6.17 49.46
C GLN A 99 -7.46 -7.40 48.62
N VAL A 100 -7.96 -7.44 47.40
CA VAL A 100 -7.66 -8.47 46.39
C VAL A 100 -6.74 -7.88 45.34
N VAL A 101 -5.77 -8.67 44.87
CA VAL A 101 -4.89 -8.30 43.77
C VAL A 101 -5.75 -8.13 42.51
N ARG A 102 -5.82 -6.91 41.99
CA ARG A 102 -6.46 -6.62 40.70
C ARG A 102 -5.43 -6.79 39.58
N LYS A 103 -5.71 -7.68 38.62
CA LYS A 103 -4.94 -7.80 37.38
C LYS A 103 -5.19 -6.54 36.54
N ARG A 104 -4.15 -5.73 36.32
CA ARG A 104 -4.20 -4.52 35.49
C ARG A 104 -3.09 -4.65 34.44
N THR A 105 -3.44 -4.47 33.17
CA THR A 105 -2.49 -4.32 32.06
C THR A 105 -2.40 -2.83 31.70
N LYS A 106 -1.21 -2.38 31.30
CA LYS A 106 -1.03 -1.05 30.69
C LYS A 106 -1.79 -1.07 29.35
N ARG A 107 -2.61 -0.07 29.05
CA ARG A 107 -3.47 -0.07 27.85
C ARG A 107 -2.80 0.50 26.59
N ASP A 108 -1.51 0.84 26.66
CA ASP A 108 -0.86 1.71 25.67
C ASP A 108 0.47 1.13 25.13
N VAL A 109 0.60 -0.20 25.06
CA VAL A 109 1.76 -0.81 24.39
C VAL A 109 1.23 -1.61 23.22
N TYR A 110 1.49 -1.14 22.01
CA TYR A 110 1.31 -1.95 20.81
C TYR A 110 2.12 -3.24 20.98
N GLU A 111 1.45 -4.38 20.83
CA GLU A 111 2.06 -5.70 20.81
C GLU A 111 2.07 -6.21 19.37
N ASP A 112 3.15 -6.88 19.00
CA ASP A 112 3.26 -7.47 17.67
C ASP A 112 2.19 -8.55 17.45
N PRO A 113 1.69 -8.69 16.21
CA PRO A 113 0.79 -9.78 15.86
C PRO A 113 1.33 -11.16 16.25
N THR A 114 0.44 -12.01 16.75
CA THR A 114 0.79 -13.35 17.25
C THR A 114 0.70 -14.47 16.20
N ASP A 115 0.41 -14.11 14.94
CA ASP A 115 0.12 -15.05 13.86
C ASP A 115 1.36 -15.86 13.42
N PRO A 116 1.20 -17.15 13.08
CA PRO A 116 2.32 -18.09 12.96
C PRO A 116 3.33 -17.74 11.87
N ASP A 117 2.89 -17.10 10.79
CA ASP A 117 3.74 -16.68 9.67
C ASP A 117 4.13 -15.19 9.72
N PHE A 118 3.66 -14.40 10.70
CA PHE A 118 4.09 -13.00 10.87
C PHE A 118 5.63 -12.86 10.97
N PRO A 119 6.37 -13.73 11.69
CA PRO A 119 7.84 -13.69 11.69
C PRO A 119 8.49 -13.93 10.32
N LYS A 120 7.76 -14.50 9.35
CA LYS A 120 8.22 -14.71 7.97
C LYS A 120 7.93 -13.50 7.07
N GLN A 121 7.01 -12.60 7.45
CA GLN A 121 6.66 -11.37 6.74
C GLN A 121 7.72 -10.27 6.93
N TRP A 122 8.90 -10.56 6.40
CA TRP A 122 10.10 -9.73 6.51
C TRP A 122 9.93 -8.29 6.01
N TYR A 123 8.98 -8.06 5.11
CA TYR A 123 8.66 -6.75 4.53
C TYR A 123 7.75 -5.89 5.44
N LEU A 124 7.13 -6.47 6.48
CA LEU A 124 6.36 -5.73 7.50
C LEU A 124 7.18 -5.44 8.74
N SER A 125 8.10 -6.33 9.07
CA SER A 125 8.95 -6.24 10.25
C SER A 125 10.26 -7.00 10.02
N SER A 126 11.37 -6.26 9.99
CA SER A 126 12.72 -6.79 9.92
C SER A 126 13.56 -6.32 11.12
N PRO A 127 14.40 -7.18 11.72
CA PRO A 127 15.36 -6.75 12.73
C PRO A 127 16.35 -5.68 12.24
N THR A 128 16.54 -5.56 10.92
CA THR A 128 17.43 -4.57 10.31
C THR A 128 16.73 -3.24 10.00
N HIS A 129 15.43 -3.10 10.29
CA HIS A 129 14.60 -1.95 9.90
C HIS A 129 14.64 -1.62 8.40
N GLN A 130 14.86 -2.66 7.58
CA GLN A 130 14.72 -2.62 6.12
C GLN A 130 13.41 -3.29 5.74
N ASP A 131 12.32 -2.64 6.12
CA ASP A 131 10.93 -3.06 5.91
C ASP A 131 10.09 -1.81 5.55
N LEU A 132 8.78 -1.97 5.38
CA LEU A 132 7.87 -0.88 4.99
C LEU A 132 7.49 0.06 6.16
N ASN A 133 8.15 -0.07 7.32
CA ASN A 133 7.85 0.66 8.56
C ASN A 133 6.40 0.50 9.03
N THR A 134 5.74 -0.61 8.70
CA THR A 134 4.33 -0.86 9.00
C THR A 134 4.05 -0.86 10.51
N LYS A 135 4.97 -1.44 11.30
CA LYS A 135 4.88 -1.40 12.77
C LYS A 135 4.88 0.01 13.35
N VAL A 136 5.50 0.98 12.68
CA VAL A 136 5.50 2.38 13.12
C VAL A 136 4.12 2.99 12.94
N ALA A 137 3.38 2.63 11.87
CA ALA A 137 1.98 3.02 11.69
C ALA A 137 1.05 2.32 12.70
N TRP A 138 1.23 1.01 12.90
CA TRP A 138 0.43 0.24 13.87
C TRP A 138 0.64 0.73 15.31
N ALA A 139 1.87 1.06 15.69
CA ALA A 139 2.18 1.64 17.00
C ALA A 139 1.57 3.04 17.21
N GLN A 140 1.27 3.77 16.12
CA GLN A 140 0.50 5.02 16.16
C GLN A 140 -1.03 4.78 16.24
N GLY A 141 -1.49 3.53 16.15
CA GLY A 141 -2.89 3.14 16.27
C GLY A 141 -3.63 2.95 14.94
N TYR A 142 -2.95 3.09 13.81
CA TYR A 142 -3.56 2.96 12.47
C TYR A 142 -3.37 1.55 11.95
N THR A 143 -4.46 0.88 11.60
CA THR A 143 -4.54 -0.53 11.22
C THR A 143 -5.45 -0.77 10.00
N GLY A 144 -5.93 0.28 9.36
CA GLY A 144 -6.83 0.28 8.20
C GLY A 144 -8.32 0.45 8.56
N ARG A 145 -8.64 0.74 9.82
CA ARG A 145 -10.04 0.68 10.29
C ARG A 145 -10.92 1.68 9.55
N GLY A 146 -12.06 1.21 9.05
CA GLY A 146 -13.04 2.04 8.34
C GLY A 146 -12.67 2.31 6.88
N VAL A 147 -11.53 1.81 6.40
CA VAL A 147 -11.14 1.85 4.99
C VAL A 147 -11.57 0.55 4.31
N VAL A 148 -12.03 0.68 3.07
CA VAL A 148 -12.53 -0.42 2.23
C VAL A 148 -11.64 -0.52 0.99
N VAL A 149 -11.06 -1.69 0.77
CA VAL A 149 -10.18 -1.98 -0.37
C VAL A 149 -10.82 -3.09 -1.21
N THR A 150 -10.69 -3.02 -2.53
CA THR A 150 -11.08 -4.11 -3.43
C THR A 150 -9.91 -4.55 -4.31
N ILE A 151 -9.82 -5.86 -4.55
CA ILE A 151 -8.84 -6.47 -5.45
C ILE A 151 -9.52 -6.76 -6.79
N LEU A 152 -9.08 -6.12 -7.88
CA LEU A 152 -9.62 -6.34 -9.22
C LEU A 152 -8.82 -7.44 -9.93
N ASP A 153 -9.28 -8.70 -9.88
CA ASP A 153 -8.45 -9.85 -10.25
C ASP A 153 -9.26 -11.11 -10.63
N ASP A 154 -8.75 -12.31 -10.33
CA ASP A 154 -9.32 -13.62 -10.62
C ASP A 154 -10.34 -14.13 -9.57
N GLY A 155 -10.67 -13.27 -8.59
CA GLY A 155 -11.61 -13.53 -7.50
C GLY A 155 -10.95 -13.54 -6.12
N ILE A 156 -11.78 -13.60 -5.07
CA ILE A 156 -11.35 -13.65 -3.67
C ILE A 156 -12.02 -14.80 -2.95
N GLU A 157 -11.23 -15.68 -2.32
CA GLU A 157 -11.74 -16.75 -1.46
C GLU A 157 -12.30 -16.14 -0.15
N LYS A 158 -13.52 -15.61 -0.23
CA LYS A 158 -14.17 -14.85 0.86
C LYS A 158 -14.33 -15.65 2.16
N ASP A 159 -14.33 -16.97 2.07
CA ASP A 159 -14.42 -17.90 3.20
C ASP A 159 -13.04 -18.36 3.72
N HIS A 160 -11.93 -17.81 3.19
CA HIS A 160 -10.60 -18.06 3.73
C HIS A 160 -10.56 -17.67 5.22
N PRO A 161 -10.06 -18.53 6.13
CA PRO A 161 -10.11 -18.29 7.58
C PRO A 161 -9.45 -16.98 8.02
N ASP A 162 -8.49 -16.51 7.22
CA ASP A 162 -7.74 -15.28 7.44
C ASP A 162 -8.35 -14.03 6.75
N LEU A 163 -9.36 -14.19 5.90
CA LEU A 163 -10.05 -13.09 5.20
C LEU A 163 -11.48 -12.88 5.68
N ILE A 164 -12.16 -13.94 6.13
CA ILE A 164 -13.61 -13.95 6.37
C ILE A 164 -14.11 -12.87 7.35
N SER A 165 -13.31 -12.46 8.35
CA SER A 165 -13.69 -11.39 9.29
C SER A 165 -13.65 -10.00 8.66
N ASN A 166 -12.79 -9.82 7.67
CA ASN A 166 -12.55 -8.57 6.96
C ASN A 166 -13.27 -8.50 5.62
N TYR A 167 -13.75 -9.63 5.10
CA TYR A 167 -14.49 -9.70 3.85
C TYR A 167 -15.69 -8.73 3.85
N ASP A 168 -15.87 -8.06 2.72
CA ASP A 168 -16.93 -7.11 2.48
C ASP A 168 -17.64 -7.40 1.15
N PRO A 169 -18.92 -7.85 1.19
CA PRO A 169 -19.69 -8.11 -0.02
C PRO A 169 -20.02 -6.83 -0.81
N GLU A 170 -20.09 -5.65 -0.18
CA GLU A 170 -20.33 -4.39 -0.90
C GLU A 170 -19.08 -3.90 -1.64
N ALA A 171 -17.91 -4.46 -1.32
CA ALA A 171 -16.67 -4.24 -2.05
C ALA A 171 -16.39 -5.31 -3.13
N SER A 172 -17.36 -6.20 -3.39
CA SER A 172 -17.17 -7.42 -4.16
C SER A 172 -18.20 -7.62 -5.25
N TYR A 173 -17.80 -8.22 -6.36
CA TYR A 173 -18.69 -8.61 -7.46
C TYR A 173 -18.01 -9.61 -8.40
N ASP A 174 -18.79 -10.48 -9.05
CA ASP A 174 -18.32 -11.32 -10.15
C ASP A 174 -18.79 -10.76 -11.48
N VAL A 175 -17.87 -10.15 -12.21
CA VAL A 175 -18.15 -9.57 -13.53
C VAL A 175 -18.11 -10.65 -14.61
N ASN A 176 -17.35 -11.73 -14.41
CA ASN A 176 -17.25 -12.83 -15.36
C ASN A 176 -18.58 -13.61 -15.48
N ASP A 177 -19.19 -13.94 -14.35
CA ASP A 177 -20.44 -14.71 -14.29
C ASP A 177 -21.70 -13.84 -14.02
N GLY A 178 -21.50 -12.56 -13.66
CA GLY A 178 -22.58 -11.57 -13.57
C GLY A 178 -23.39 -11.66 -12.27
N ASP A 179 -22.76 -12.02 -11.15
CA ASP A 179 -23.40 -12.14 -9.85
C ASP A 179 -22.55 -11.50 -8.72
N ALA A 180 -23.03 -11.58 -7.47
CA ALA A 180 -22.43 -10.89 -6.32
C ALA A 180 -21.34 -11.72 -5.61
N ASP A 181 -21.09 -12.97 -6.02
CA ASP A 181 -20.14 -13.85 -5.36
C ASP A 181 -18.80 -13.93 -6.11
N PRO A 182 -17.74 -13.25 -5.64
CA PRO A 182 -16.44 -13.24 -6.32
C PRO A 182 -15.61 -14.51 -6.05
N GLN A 183 -16.21 -15.63 -5.63
CA GLN A 183 -15.49 -16.85 -5.27
C GLN A 183 -14.64 -17.32 -6.48
N PRO A 184 -13.34 -17.59 -6.30
CA PRO A 184 -12.51 -18.08 -7.38
C PRO A 184 -12.95 -19.47 -7.81
N ARG A 185 -12.95 -19.70 -9.13
CA ARG A 185 -13.17 -21.04 -9.68
C ARG A 185 -11.95 -21.92 -9.41
N TYR A 186 -12.14 -22.99 -8.62
CA TYR A 186 -11.07 -23.93 -8.31
C TYR A 186 -10.68 -24.81 -9.49
N THR A 187 -9.43 -24.72 -9.93
CA THR A 187 -8.85 -25.64 -10.93
C THR A 187 -7.78 -26.54 -10.32
N GLN A 188 -7.41 -27.64 -10.98
CA GLN A 188 -6.34 -28.53 -10.50
C GLN A 188 -4.99 -27.80 -10.39
N ARG A 189 -4.77 -26.79 -11.23
CA ARG A 189 -3.55 -25.98 -11.27
C ARG A 189 -3.59 -24.75 -10.36
N ASN A 190 -4.74 -24.47 -9.74
CA ASN A 190 -4.99 -23.26 -8.95
C ASN A 190 -4.62 -21.99 -9.73
N GLU A 191 -5.16 -21.87 -10.94
CA GLU A 191 -4.93 -20.70 -11.80
C GLU A 191 -5.50 -19.44 -11.14
N ASN A 192 -6.71 -19.53 -10.57
CA ASN A 192 -7.42 -18.42 -9.94
C ASN A 192 -7.07 -18.23 -8.45
N ARG A 193 -5.77 -18.12 -8.14
CA ARG A 193 -5.27 -17.95 -6.76
C ARG A 193 -4.81 -16.54 -6.46
N HIS A 194 -4.66 -15.72 -7.51
CA HIS A 194 -3.89 -14.49 -7.47
C HIS A 194 -4.59 -13.42 -6.63
N GLY A 195 -5.88 -13.16 -6.86
CA GLY A 195 -6.66 -12.20 -6.09
C GLY A 195 -6.77 -12.53 -4.60
N THR A 196 -6.84 -13.83 -4.26
CA THR A 196 -6.83 -14.28 -2.86
C THR A 196 -5.48 -14.01 -2.17
N ARG A 197 -4.36 -14.12 -2.89
CA ARG A 197 -3.03 -13.77 -2.36
C ARG A 197 -2.91 -12.27 -2.11
N CYS A 198 -3.31 -11.46 -3.10
CA CYS A 198 -3.30 -10.00 -2.99
C CYS A 198 -4.21 -9.50 -1.87
N ALA A 199 -5.39 -10.10 -1.67
CA ALA A 199 -6.30 -9.73 -0.59
C ALA A 199 -5.67 -9.92 0.81
N GLY A 200 -4.92 -11.02 1.01
CA GLY A 200 -4.22 -11.28 2.27
C GLY A 200 -3.13 -10.27 2.58
N GLU A 201 -2.41 -9.79 1.57
CA GLU A 201 -1.37 -8.77 1.75
C GLU A 201 -1.97 -7.46 2.27
N VAL A 202 -3.17 -7.09 1.82
CA VAL A 202 -3.86 -5.90 2.29
C VAL A 202 -4.45 -6.13 3.68
N ALA A 203 -5.25 -7.18 3.87
CA ALA A 203 -6.20 -7.26 4.98
C ALA A 203 -6.41 -8.68 5.54
N ALA A 204 -5.41 -9.58 5.43
CA ALA A 204 -5.40 -10.75 6.30
C ALA A 204 -5.56 -10.34 7.77
N ALA A 205 -6.41 -11.04 8.50
CA ALA A 205 -6.75 -10.72 9.88
C ALA A 205 -5.53 -10.91 10.78
N ALA A 206 -5.48 -10.16 11.89
CA ALA A 206 -4.42 -10.28 12.87
C ALA A 206 -4.90 -10.97 14.14
N ASN A 207 -3.98 -11.67 14.80
CA ASN A 207 -4.17 -12.36 16.07
C ASN A 207 -5.27 -13.42 16.05
N ASN A 208 -5.41 -14.15 14.94
CA ASN A 208 -6.36 -15.25 14.79
C ASN A 208 -5.69 -16.63 14.77
N GLY A 209 -4.34 -16.68 14.72
CA GLY A 209 -3.57 -17.92 14.70
C GLY A 209 -3.55 -18.62 13.33
N VAL A 210 -3.84 -17.90 12.25
CA VAL A 210 -3.85 -18.36 10.85
C VAL A 210 -2.85 -17.53 10.06
N CYS A 211 -2.08 -18.18 9.17
CA CYS A 211 -1.13 -17.52 8.26
C CYS A 211 -0.34 -16.37 8.90
N GLY A 212 -0.34 -15.19 8.26
CA GLY A 212 0.34 -13.97 8.70
C GLY A 212 -0.68 -12.87 8.97
N VAL A 213 -0.35 -11.63 8.63
CA VAL A 213 -1.27 -10.47 8.75
C VAL A 213 -1.22 -9.57 7.53
N GLY A 214 -2.32 -8.89 7.23
CA GLY A 214 -2.35 -7.84 6.23
C GLY A 214 -1.69 -6.56 6.73
N VAL A 215 -1.18 -5.73 5.81
CA VAL A 215 -0.65 -4.40 6.14
C VAL A 215 -1.68 -3.57 6.89
N ALA A 216 -2.94 -3.66 6.48
CA ALA A 216 -4.08 -2.96 7.02
C ALA A 216 -5.13 -3.97 7.51
N TYR A 217 -4.72 -4.81 8.47
CA TYR A 217 -5.46 -5.96 9.00
C TYR A 217 -6.83 -5.68 9.64
N ASN A 218 -7.23 -4.42 9.80
CA ASN A 218 -8.58 -4.01 10.23
C ASN A 218 -9.38 -3.29 9.11
N SER A 219 -8.86 -3.23 7.89
CA SER A 219 -9.61 -2.78 6.71
C SER A 219 -10.67 -3.79 6.34
N LYS A 220 -11.70 -3.31 5.64
CA LYS A 220 -12.58 -4.16 4.86
C LYS A 220 -11.96 -4.49 3.51
N ILE A 221 -12.13 -5.73 3.07
CA ILE A 221 -11.55 -6.25 1.83
C ILE A 221 -12.61 -6.94 0.98
N GLY A 222 -12.72 -6.53 -0.27
CA GLY A 222 -13.52 -7.20 -1.28
C GLY A 222 -12.67 -7.70 -2.43
N GLY A 223 -13.33 -8.31 -3.40
CA GLY A 223 -12.69 -8.72 -4.64
C GLY A 223 -13.66 -8.68 -5.80
N VAL A 224 -13.16 -8.27 -6.96
CA VAL A 224 -13.89 -8.31 -8.22
C VAL A 224 -13.30 -9.41 -9.07
N ARG A 225 -14.09 -10.47 -9.32
CA ARG A 225 -13.70 -11.54 -10.25
C ARG A 225 -13.98 -11.06 -11.67
N MET A 226 -12.91 -10.71 -12.38
CA MET A 226 -12.97 -10.15 -13.73
C MET A 226 -11.91 -10.72 -14.69
N LEU A 227 -10.87 -11.39 -14.19
CA LEU A 227 -9.80 -12.00 -15.01
C LEU A 227 -10.00 -13.48 -15.37
N ASP A 228 -10.99 -14.18 -14.79
CA ASP A 228 -11.25 -15.60 -15.08
C ASP A 228 -12.23 -15.77 -16.25
N GLY A 229 -11.98 -15.05 -17.35
CA GLY A 229 -12.84 -15.00 -18.53
C GLY A 229 -12.32 -14.03 -19.60
N GLU A 230 -13.15 -13.75 -20.61
CA GLU A 230 -12.81 -12.73 -21.61
C GLU A 230 -12.87 -11.33 -20.98
N VAL A 231 -11.74 -10.61 -21.02
CA VAL A 231 -11.64 -9.24 -20.53
C VAL A 231 -11.90 -8.27 -21.69
N THR A 232 -12.98 -7.49 -21.58
CA THR A 232 -13.39 -6.48 -22.56
C THR A 232 -13.44 -5.10 -21.91
N ASP A 233 -13.50 -4.02 -22.72
CA ASP A 233 -13.63 -2.64 -22.21
C ASP A 233 -14.81 -2.46 -21.22
N VAL A 234 -15.92 -3.20 -21.43
CA VAL A 234 -17.09 -3.17 -20.52
C VAL A 234 -16.77 -3.87 -19.19
N VAL A 235 -16.08 -5.01 -19.23
CA VAL A 235 -15.67 -5.77 -18.02
C VAL A 235 -14.74 -4.91 -17.16
N GLU A 236 -13.76 -4.28 -17.77
CA GLU A 236 -12.85 -3.35 -17.08
C GLU A 236 -13.59 -2.15 -16.50
N ALA A 237 -14.42 -1.48 -17.30
CA ALA A 237 -15.17 -0.31 -16.85
C ALA A 237 -16.12 -0.64 -15.69
N HIS A 238 -16.80 -1.78 -15.75
CA HIS A 238 -17.69 -2.23 -14.67
C HIS A 238 -16.90 -2.51 -13.39
N SER A 239 -15.75 -3.17 -13.51
CA SER A 239 -14.85 -3.47 -12.38
C SER A 239 -14.30 -2.20 -11.72
N LEU A 240 -13.80 -1.26 -12.53
CA LEU A 240 -13.24 0.02 -12.08
C LEU A 240 -14.29 0.96 -11.46
N SER A 241 -15.57 0.78 -11.81
CA SER A 241 -16.68 1.61 -11.34
C SER A 241 -17.56 0.92 -10.29
N LEU A 242 -17.14 -0.23 -9.75
CA LEU A 242 -17.88 -0.93 -8.71
C LEU A 242 -17.95 -0.07 -7.45
N ASN A 243 -19.17 0.26 -7.00
CA ASN A 243 -19.48 0.90 -5.71
C ASN A 243 -18.50 2.00 -5.25
N PRO A 244 -18.26 3.06 -6.05
CA PRO A 244 -17.20 4.04 -5.82
C PRO A 244 -17.47 4.99 -4.65
N GLN A 245 -18.66 4.93 -4.04
CA GLN A 245 -18.98 5.65 -2.80
C GLN A 245 -18.67 4.82 -1.55
N HIS A 246 -18.49 3.51 -1.70
CA HIS A 246 -18.20 2.58 -0.61
C HIS A 246 -16.73 2.16 -0.62
N ILE A 247 -16.23 1.78 -1.80
CA ILE A 247 -14.85 1.36 -2.00
C ILE A 247 -13.94 2.58 -2.04
N HIS A 248 -12.88 2.56 -1.24
CA HIS A 248 -11.92 3.67 -1.17
C HIS A 248 -10.73 3.45 -2.12
N ILE A 249 -10.23 2.22 -2.15
CA ILE A 249 -9.00 1.84 -2.84
C ILE A 249 -9.27 0.63 -3.74
N TYR A 250 -8.81 0.71 -4.98
CA TYR A 250 -8.85 -0.35 -5.97
C TYR A 250 -7.41 -0.78 -6.24
N SER A 251 -7.09 -2.06 -6.03
CA SER A 251 -5.77 -2.61 -6.33
C SER A 251 -5.87 -3.52 -7.55
N ALA A 252 -5.01 -3.28 -8.54
CA ALA A 252 -4.95 -4.08 -9.76
C ALA A 252 -3.50 -4.28 -10.21
N SER A 253 -3.28 -5.35 -10.95
CA SER A 253 -1.96 -5.69 -11.50
C SER A 253 -2.02 -6.28 -12.91
N TRP A 254 -3.13 -6.06 -13.59
CA TRP A 254 -3.34 -6.45 -14.99
C TRP A 254 -3.11 -5.27 -15.92
N GLY A 255 -2.91 -5.55 -17.19
CA GLY A 255 -2.59 -4.57 -18.23
C GLY A 255 -2.40 -5.30 -19.56
N PRO A 256 -1.77 -4.65 -20.55
CA PRO A 256 -1.32 -5.32 -21.77
C PRO A 256 -0.36 -6.47 -21.49
N GLU A 257 -0.07 -7.29 -22.50
CA GLU A 257 0.92 -8.35 -22.37
C GLU A 257 2.33 -7.76 -22.15
N ASP A 258 3.02 -8.21 -21.10
CA ASP A 258 4.38 -7.79 -20.70
C ASP A 258 5.48 -8.41 -21.59
N ASP A 259 5.34 -8.27 -22.90
CA ASP A 259 6.12 -8.97 -23.94
C ASP A 259 7.22 -8.10 -24.59
N GLY A 260 7.39 -6.85 -24.14
CA GLY A 260 8.35 -5.92 -24.71
C GLY A 260 7.99 -5.41 -26.12
N LYS A 261 6.75 -5.61 -26.58
CA LYS A 261 6.29 -5.19 -27.93
C LYS A 261 4.91 -4.57 -27.94
N SER A 262 4.04 -4.95 -27.00
CA SER A 262 2.68 -4.46 -26.87
C SER A 262 2.66 -2.96 -26.55
N LEU A 263 1.65 -2.27 -27.06
CA LEU A 263 1.40 -0.85 -26.81
C LEU A 263 -0.11 -0.68 -26.75
N ASP A 264 -0.66 -0.68 -25.55
CA ASP A 264 -2.11 -0.65 -25.35
C ASP A 264 -2.46 -0.04 -23.99
N GLY A 265 -3.72 0.31 -23.80
CA GLY A 265 -4.20 0.89 -22.56
C GLY A 265 -5.72 0.95 -22.53
N PRO A 266 -6.30 1.60 -21.50
CA PRO A 266 -7.74 1.58 -21.31
C PRO A 266 -8.47 2.11 -22.54
N ALA A 267 -9.46 1.36 -23.01
CA ALA A 267 -10.34 1.78 -24.07
C ALA A 267 -11.35 2.83 -23.54
N LYS A 268 -12.40 3.11 -24.30
CA LYS A 268 -13.25 4.29 -24.05
C LYS A 268 -13.96 4.20 -22.70
N LEU A 269 -14.53 3.05 -22.36
CA LEU A 269 -15.31 2.89 -21.15
C LEU A 269 -14.41 2.81 -19.92
N ALA A 270 -13.30 2.09 -19.98
CA ALA A 270 -12.32 2.04 -18.89
C ALA A 270 -11.73 3.43 -18.59
N LYS A 271 -11.41 4.24 -19.63
CA LYS A 271 -10.98 5.65 -19.44
C LYS A 271 -12.04 6.50 -18.76
N GLU A 272 -13.31 6.34 -19.15
CA GLU A 272 -14.43 7.05 -18.51
C GLU A 272 -14.64 6.58 -17.07
N ALA A 273 -14.48 5.29 -16.78
CA ALA A 273 -14.56 4.73 -15.43
C ALA A 273 -13.48 5.31 -14.51
N PHE A 274 -12.23 5.43 -14.98
CA PHE A 274 -11.18 6.13 -14.23
C PHE A 274 -11.55 7.59 -13.96
N LEU A 275 -12.02 8.32 -14.98
CA LEU A 275 -12.42 9.72 -14.84
C LEU A 275 -13.58 9.87 -13.84
N GLN A 276 -14.59 9.02 -13.88
CA GLN A 276 -15.67 9.05 -12.91
C GLN A 276 -15.22 8.63 -11.51
N GLY A 277 -14.33 7.65 -11.40
CA GLY A 277 -13.72 7.24 -10.14
C GLY A 277 -13.02 8.41 -9.45
N ILE A 278 -12.09 9.08 -10.13
CA ILE A 278 -11.31 10.18 -9.54
C ILE A 278 -12.12 11.47 -9.34
N THR A 279 -13.22 11.69 -10.07
CA THR A 279 -14.06 12.90 -9.93
C THR A 279 -15.25 12.75 -8.99
N ARG A 280 -15.85 11.56 -8.92
CA ARG A 280 -17.10 11.32 -8.17
C ARG A 280 -16.93 10.33 -7.03
N GLY A 281 -15.96 9.42 -7.12
CA GLY A 281 -15.71 8.42 -6.07
C GLY A 281 -15.40 9.07 -4.73
N ARG A 282 -15.69 8.35 -3.64
CA ARG A 282 -15.49 8.79 -2.26
C ARG A 282 -16.07 10.19 -2.00
N ASN A 283 -17.33 10.41 -2.39
CA ASN A 283 -18.04 11.69 -2.28
C ASN A 283 -17.30 12.88 -2.93
N GLY A 284 -16.60 12.64 -4.04
CA GLY A 284 -15.84 13.65 -4.78
C GLY A 284 -14.38 13.81 -4.35
N LEU A 285 -13.90 13.06 -3.36
CA LEU A 285 -12.47 12.98 -3.03
C LEU A 285 -11.67 12.20 -4.08
N GLY A 286 -12.35 11.34 -4.83
CA GLY A 286 -11.80 10.49 -5.88
C GLY A 286 -11.33 9.13 -5.37
N SER A 287 -11.73 8.08 -6.09
CA SER A 287 -11.23 6.72 -5.92
C SER A 287 -9.70 6.67 -6.07
N ILE A 288 -9.04 5.86 -5.27
CA ILE A 288 -7.58 5.64 -5.37
C ILE A 288 -7.35 4.33 -6.11
N PHE A 289 -6.79 4.40 -7.31
CA PHE A 289 -6.42 3.22 -8.10
C PHE A 289 -4.93 2.95 -7.92
N VAL A 290 -4.57 1.81 -7.34
CA VAL A 290 -3.18 1.37 -7.16
C VAL A 290 -2.88 0.31 -8.22
N TRP A 291 -1.77 0.48 -8.93
CA TRP A 291 -1.45 -0.36 -10.09
C TRP A 291 -0.04 -0.91 -10.02
N ALA A 292 0.14 -2.20 -10.33
CA ALA A 292 1.46 -2.77 -10.52
C ALA A 292 2.09 -2.26 -11.83
N SER A 293 3.39 -1.98 -11.83
CA SER A 293 4.09 -1.43 -13.00
C SER A 293 4.47 -2.45 -14.08
N GLY A 294 4.03 -3.72 -14.00
CA GLY A 294 4.35 -4.77 -14.99
C GLY A 294 5.51 -5.72 -14.61
N ASN A 295 5.61 -6.85 -15.32
CA ASN A 295 6.58 -7.94 -15.11
C ASN A 295 7.48 -8.25 -16.34
N GLY A 296 7.50 -7.39 -17.34
CA GLY A 296 8.17 -7.52 -18.63
C GLY A 296 9.66 -7.22 -18.65
N GLY A 297 10.31 -7.09 -17.49
CA GLY A 297 11.73 -6.72 -17.40
C GLY A 297 12.69 -7.64 -18.16
N ARG A 298 12.38 -8.96 -18.25
CA ARG A 298 13.17 -9.92 -19.07
C ARG A 298 13.06 -9.65 -20.57
N GLU A 299 11.90 -9.21 -21.01
CA GLU A 299 11.61 -8.86 -22.39
C GLU A 299 12.04 -7.42 -22.73
N GLN A 300 12.66 -6.72 -21.75
CA GLN A 300 13.07 -5.32 -21.83
C GLN A 300 11.88 -4.41 -22.18
N ASP A 301 10.75 -4.67 -21.54
CA ASP A 301 9.58 -3.80 -21.67
C ASP A 301 9.77 -2.46 -20.95
N SER A 302 8.90 -1.50 -21.28
CA SER A 302 8.86 -0.18 -20.68
C SER A 302 7.42 0.17 -20.35
N CYS A 303 7.13 0.28 -19.05
CA CYS A 303 5.76 0.45 -18.55
C CYS A 303 5.04 1.72 -19.01
N ASN A 304 5.71 2.69 -19.62
CA ASN A 304 5.02 3.80 -20.31
C ASN A 304 4.28 3.36 -21.60
N CYS A 305 4.47 2.11 -22.05
CA CYS A 305 3.71 1.49 -23.13
C CYS A 305 2.43 0.78 -22.63
N ASP A 306 2.26 0.66 -21.32
CA ASP A 306 1.02 0.25 -20.67
C ASP A 306 0.23 1.51 -20.24
N GLY A 307 -0.91 1.74 -20.89
CA GLY A 307 -1.74 2.91 -20.64
C GLY A 307 -2.51 2.89 -19.30
N TYR A 308 -2.57 1.75 -18.59
CA TYR A 308 -3.13 1.67 -17.24
C TYR A 308 -2.12 2.25 -16.24
N THR A 309 -0.91 1.70 -16.16
CA THR A 309 0.15 2.20 -15.24
C THR A 309 0.65 3.61 -15.60
N ASN A 310 0.65 3.96 -16.90
CA ASN A 310 1.03 5.30 -17.38
C ASN A 310 -0.06 6.38 -17.18
N SER A 311 -1.25 5.99 -16.68
CA SER A 311 -2.33 6.92 -16.38
C SER A 311 -1.98 7.84 -15.20
N ILE A 312 -2.38 9.11 -15.26
CA ILE A 312 -2.25 10.01 -14.10
C ILE A 312 -3.20 9.62 -12.96
N TYR A 313 -4.25 8.85 -13.27
CA TYR A 313 -5.29 8.44 -12.33
C TYR A 313 -4.91 7.22 -11.50
N THR A 314 -3.83 6.54 -11.88
CA THR A 314 -3.30 5.37 -11.17
C THR A 314 -2.05 5.74 -10.40
N LEU A 315 -1.94 5.20 -9.19
CA LEU A 315 -0.75 5.24 -8.37
C LEU A 315 0.08 3.99 -8.69
N SER A 316 1.00 4.15 -9.66
CA SER A 316 1.84 3.06 -10.16
C SER A 316 2.97 2.70 -9.17
N ILE A 317 3.08 1.41 -8.87
CA ILE A 317 3.99 0.83 -7.88
C ILE A 317 4.85 -0.23 -8.55
N SER A 318 6.17 -0.07 -8.41
CA SER A 318 7.15 -1.07 -8.81
C SER A 318 7.64 -1.91 -7.63
N SER A 319 8.63 -2.77 -7.86
CA SER A 319 9.13 -3.73 -6.88
C SER A 319 10.59 -3.55 -6.56
N THR A 320 10.95 -3.90 -5.34
CA THR A 320 12.35 -4.14 -4.95
C THR A 320 12.51 -5.51 -4.29
N THR A 321 13.69 -6.10 -4.43
CA THR A 321 14.00 -7.37 -3.75
C THR A 321 14.28 -7.18 -2.27
N GLN A 322 14.39 -8.28 -1.53
CA GLN A 322 14.81 -8.28 -0.13
C GLN A 322 16.13 -7.50 0.11
N SER A 323 17.05 -7.55 -0.85
CA SER A 323 18.36 -6.89 -0.75
C SER A 323 18.36 -5.46 -1.28
N GLY A 324 17.19 -4.92 -1.65
CA GLY A 324 17.07 -3.57 -2.21
C GLY A 324 17.55 -3.46 -3.66
N ASN A 325 17.56 -4.55 -4.43
CA ASN A 325 17.96 -4.56 -5.85
C ASN A 325 16.74 -4.51 -6.77
N VAL A 326 16.95 -4.11 -8.03
CA VAL A 326 15.89 -4.12 -9.05
C VAL A 326 15.61 -5.58 -9.44
N PRO A 327 14.38 -6.10 -9.25
CA PRO A 327 14.04 -7.47 -9.63
C PRO A 327 14.12 -7.69 -11.15
N TRP A 328 14.40 -8.92 -11.57
CA TRP A 328 14.56 -9.27 -12.99
C TRP A 328 13.31 -9.05 -13.86
N TYR A 329 12.13 -8.99 -13.24
CA TYR A 329 10.84 -8.77 -13.91
C TYR A 329 10.43 -7.30 -13.93
N SER A 330 11.07 -6.43 -13.14
CA SER A 330 10.66 -5.03 -13.00
C SER A 330 10.80 -4.27 -14.31
N GLU A 331 9.80 -3.45 -14.64
CA GLU A 331 9.81 -2.56 -15.80
C GLU A 331 10.13 -1.12 -15.38
N PRO A 332 11.17 -0.49 -15.95
CA PRO A 332 11.46 0.91 -15.69
C PRO A 332 10.63 1.84 -16.58
N CYS A 333 10.04 2.87 -16.00
CA CYS A 333 9.42 3.98 -16.72
C CYS A 333 9.26 5.22 -15.84
N SER A 334 9.00 6.37 -16.48
CA SER A 334 8.86 7.63 -15.77
C SER A 334 7.51 7.84 -15.08
N SER A 335 6.53 6.97 -15.31
CA SER A 335 5.19 7.04 -14.71
C SER A 335 5.11 6.43 -13.30
N THR A 336 6.02 5.50 -12.96
CA THR A 336 6.12 4.89 -11.63
C THR A 336 6.28 5.94 -10.54
N LEU A 337 5.47 5.87 -9.48
CA LEU A 337 5.54 6.81 -8.35
C LEU A 337 6.45 6.32 -7.23
N ALA A 338 6.37 5.03 -6.89
CA ALA A 338 7.13 4.47 -5.76
C ALA A 338 7.32 2.96 -5.93
N SER A 339 7.86 2.32 -4.91
CA SER A 339 8.03 0.87 -4.86
C SER A 339 7.71 0.28 -3.50
N THR A 340 7.38 -1.00 -3.48
CA THR A 340 7.33 -1.82 -2.27
C THR A 340 8.14 -3.10 -2.48
N PHE A 341 8.26 -3.91 -1.44
CA PHE A 341 8.94 -5.19 -1.56
C PHE A 341 8.15 -6.19 -2.41
N SER A 342 8.87 -7.11 -3.03
CA SER A 342 8.32 -8.34 -3.60
C SER A 342 9.42 -9.42 -3.59
N SER A 343 9.27 -10.43 -4.43
CA SER A 343 10.26 -11.45 -4.74
C SER A 343 11.49 -10.90 -5.50
N GLY A 344 12.54 -11.70 -5.59
CA GLY A 344 13.75 -11.30 -6.29
C GLY A 344 14.53 -12.46 -6.90
N ASN A 345 15.84 -12.42 -6.70
CA ASN A 345 16.75 -13.44 -7.19
C ASN A 345 16.54 -14.79 -6.47
N PRO A 346 16.94 -15.92 -7.09
CA PRO A 346 16.92 -17.21 -6.41
C PRO A 346 17.62 -17.15 -5.05
N GLY A 347 16.91 -17.60 -4.00
CA GLY A 347 17.42 -17.58 -2.61
C GLY A 347 17.01 -16.35 -1.79
N GLU A 348 16.46 -15.30 -2.40
CA GLU A 348 15.84 -14.20 -1.67
C GLU A 348 14.42 -14.58 -1.21
N LYS A 349 14.00 -13.99 -0.09
CA LYS A 349 12.64 -14.20 0.45
C LYS A 349 11.59 -13.66 -0.52
N GLN A 350 10.41 -14.27 -0.48
CA GLN A 350 9.24 -13.91 -1.28
C GLN A 350 8.12 -13.41 -0.36
N ILE A 351 6.97 -13.08 -0.94
CA ILE A 351 5.82 -12.57 -0.18
C ILE A 351 5.06 -13.72 0.46
N VAL A 352 4.72 -13.51 1.74
CA VAL A 352 3.98 -14.45 2.58
C VAL A 352 2.55 -13.93 2.76
N THR A 353 1.55 -14.70 2.37
CA THR A 353 0.14 -14.26 2.37
C THR A 353 -0.83 -15.46 2.35
N THR A 354 -2.13 -15.20 2.34
CA THR A 354 -3.20 -16.19 2.11
C THR A 354 -3.09 -16.82 0.72
N ASP A 355 -3.61 -18.02 0.54
CA ASP A 355 -3.60 -18.73 -0.74
C ASP A 355 -4.88 -19.53 -0.90
N LEU A 356 -5.21 -19.82 -2.16
CA LEU A 356 -6.42 -20.56 -2.52
C LEU A 356 -6.48 -21.91 -1.78
N ARG A 357 -7.71 -22.34 -1.45
CA ARG A 357 -8.04 -23.55 -0.69
C ARG A 357 -7.68 -23.43 0.80
N GLN A 358 -7.88 -22.24 1.36
CA GLN A 358 -7.71 -21.93 2.78
C GLN A 358 -6.28 -22.19 3.26
N LYS A 359 -5.29 -21.85 2.41
CA LYS A 359 -3.87 -22.12 2.64
C LYS A 359 -3.10 -20.83 2.90
N CYS A 360 -1.87 -20.99 3.36
CA CYS A 360 -0.89 -19.92 3.38
C CYS A 360 0.17 -20.20 2.31
N THR A 361 0.73 -19.16 1.71
CA THR A 361 1.86 -19.26 0.81
C THR A 361 2.98 -18.35 1.30
N ASP A 362 4.23 -18.77 1.09
CA ASP A 362 5.45 -17.98 1.26
C ASP A 362 6.15 -17.72 -0.08
N SER A 363 5.41 -17.90 -1.19
CA SER A 363 5.93 -17.86 -2.55
C SER A 363 5.05 -17.04 -3.51
N HIS A 364 4.51 -15.92 -3.04
CA HIS A 364 3.94 -14.91 -3.93
C HIS A 364 5.03 -13.96 -4.45
N THR A 365 4.94 -13.59 -5.73
CA THR A 365 6.04 -13.03 -6.53
C THR A 365 5.52 -12.06 -7.59
N GLY A 366 6.42 -11.25 -8.16
CA GLY A 366 6.11 -10.30 -9.22
C GLY A 366 5.66 -8.94 -8.69
N THR A 367 5.55 -7.96 -9.59
CA THR A 367 5.09 -6.61 -9.26
C THR A 367 3.64 -6.59 -8.78
N SER A 368 2.89 -7.64 -9.10
CA SER A 368 1.54 -7.85 -8.60
C SER A 368 1.44 -8.08 -7.09
N ALA A 369 2.51 -8.49 -6.42
CA ALA A 369 2.58 -8.52 -4.96
C ALA A 369 2.96 -7.15 -4.35
N SER A 370 3.56 -6.26 -5.15
CA SER A 370 3.95 -4.93 -4.65
C SER A 370 2.76 -3.96 -4.54
N ALA A 371 1.84 -4.00 -5.51
CA ALA A 371 0.66 -3.12 -5.51
C ALA A 371 -0.28 -3.34 -4.29
N PRO A 372 -0.62 -4.58 -3.87
CA PRO A 372 -1.41 -4.83 -2.67
C PRO A 372 -0.77 -4.33 -1.38
N LEU A 373 0.55 -4.49 -1.21
CA LEU A 373 1.27 -3.91 -0.07
C LEU A 373 1.11 -2.38 -0.04
N ALA A 374 1.24 -1.72 -1.19
CA ALA A 374 1.02 -0.29 -1.31
C ALA A 374 -0.44 0.10 -1.00
N ALA A 375 -1.42 -0.64 -1.51
CA ALA A 375 -2.84 -0.42 -1.21
C ALA A 375 -3.12 -0.52 0.30
N GLY A 376 -2.48 -1.47 0.99
CA GLY A 376 -2.52 -1.57 2.45
C GLY A 376 -1.93 -0.36 3.15
N ILE A 377 -0.75 0.13 2.73
CA ILE A 377 -0.14 1.33 3.32
C ILE A 377 -1.02 2.58 3.09
N ILE A 378 -1.58 2.71 1.89
CA ILE A 378 -2.53 3.77 1.54
C ILE A 378 -3.77 3.69 2.44
N ALA A 379 -4.26 2.49 2.77
CA ALA A 379 -5.37 2.33 3.71
C ALA A 379 -5.01 2.82 5.12
N LEU A 380 -3.78 2.58 5.60
CA LEU A 380 -3.31 3.15 6.87
C LEU A 380 -3.29 4.68 6.84
N ALA A 381 -2.82 5.28 5.73
CA ALA A 381 -2.79 6.73 5.55
C ALA A 381 -4.19 7.34 5.43
N LEU A 382 -5.15 6.66 4.79
CA LEU A 382 -6.55 7.08 4.75
C LEU A 382 -7.22 7.03 6.11
N GLU A 383 -7.00 6.00 6.93
CA GLU A 383 -7.52 5.97 8.30
C GLU A 383 -7.04 7.19 9.10
N ALA A 384 -5.79 7.60 8.89
CA ALA A 384 -5.22 8.80 9.51
C ALA A 384 -5.88 10.10 9.02
N ASN A 385 -6.34 10.16 7.77
CA ASN A 385 -7.06 11.30 7.23
C ASN A 385 -7.99 10.89 6.07
N MET A 386 -9.26 10.66 6.39
CA MET A 386 -10.26 10.23 5.40
C MET A 386 -10.62 11.31 4.37
N ASN A 387 -10.19 12.56 4.57
CA ASN A 387 -10.43 13.68 3.67
C ASN A 387 -9.36 13.81 2.56
N LEU A 388 -8.35 12.94 2.54
CA LEU A 388 -7.35 12.92 1.47
C LEU A 388 -8.02 12.60 0.13
N THR A 389 -7.78 13.48 -0.84
CA THR A 389 -8.14 13.25 -2.24
C THR A 389 -7.20 12.24 -2.90
N TRP A 390 -7.59 11.74 -4.09
CA TRP A 390 -6.72 10.86 -4.88
C TRP A 390 -5.36 11.50 -5.21
N ARG A 391 -5.30 12.83 -5.40
CA ARG A 391 -4.06 13.60 -5.62
C ARG A 391 -3.26 13.79 -4.35
N ASP A 392 -3.92 14.11 -3.24
CA ASP A 392 -3.24 14.22 -1.94
C ASP A 392 -2.47 12.93 -1.62
N MET A 393 -3.07 11.77 -1.90
CA MET A 393 -2.41 10.49 -1.69
C MET A 393 -1.13 10.34 -2.53
N GLN A 394 -1.12 10.76 -3.79
CA GLN A 394 0.08 10.74 -4.62
C GLN A 394 1.15 11.72 -4.09
N HIS A 395 0.75 12.91 -3.61
CA HIS A 395 1.66 13.85 -2.96
C HIS A 395 2.31 13.27 -1.70
N LEU A 396 1.54 12.56 -0.87
CA LEU A 396 2.08 11.88 0.31
C LEU A 396 3.17 10.90 -0.10
N VAL A 397 2.88 10.03 -1.08
CA VAL A 397 3.85 9.06 -1.61
C VAL A 397 5.14 9.74 -2.08
N VAL A 398 5.04 10.77 -2.92
CA VAL A 398 6.21 11.52 -3.43
C VAL A 398 7.05 12.12 -2.30
N ARG A 399 6.42 12.56 -1.20
CA ARG A 399 7.09 13.27 -0.11
C ARG A 399 7.64 12.35 0.98
N THR A 400 7.15 11.13 1.09
CA THR A 400 7.52 10.22 2.19
C THR A 400 8.32 9.00 1.74
N SER A 401 8.28 8.63 0.45
CA SER A 401 9.06 7.51 -0.08
C SER A 401 10.56 7.68 0.15
N GLN A 402 11.24 6.55 0.39
CA GLN A 402 12.63 6.50 0.83
C GLN A 402 13.55 5.85 -0.21
N PRO A 403 14.49 6.59 -0.81
CA PRO A 403 15.52 6.02 -1.71
C PRO A 403 16.60 5.20 -1.00
N GLY A 404 16.72 5.34 0.33
CA GLY A 404 17.98 5.16 1.07
C GLY A 404 18.65 3.78 0.98
N HIS A 405 17.89 2.69 0.85
CA HIS A 405 18.42 1.32 0.82
C HIS A 405 18.28 0.66 -0.56
N LEU A 406 17.89 1.42 -1.57
CA LEU A 406 17.57 0.93 -2.91
C LEU A 406 18.71 1.17 -3.89
N SER A 407 19.16 0.10 -4.53
CA SER A 407 20.27 0.09 -5.49
C SER A 407 19.74 0.14 -6.92
N ALA A 408 19.91 1.30 -7.56
CA ALA A 408 19.64 1.49 -8.98
C ALA A 408 20.73 2.39 -9.61
N GLY A 409 21.08 2.11 -10.86
CA GLY A 409 22.10 2.88 -11.59
C GLY A 409 21.62 4.24 -12.09
N ASP A 410 20.31 4.51 -12.05
CA ASP A 410 19.67 5.64 -12.70
C ASP A 410 19.11 6.69 -11.74
N TRP A 411 19.40 6.60 -10.43
CA TRP A 411 19.01 7.63 -9.46
C TRP A 411 19.49 9.03 -9.91
N LYS A 412 18.56 9.96 -10.07
CA LYS A 412 18.82 11.37 -10.35
C LYS A 412 18.11 12.25 -9.33
N THR A 413 18.66 13.45 -9.10
CA THR A 413 17.99 14.46 -8.28
C THR A 413 17.24 15.39 -9.23
N ASN A 414 15.96 15.60 -8.98
CA ASN A 414 15.12 16.49 -9.77
C ASN A 414 15.32 17.97 -9.39
N GLY A 415 14.61 18.89 -10.05
CA GLY A 415 14.77 20.33 -9.91
C GLY A 415 14.44 20.89 -8.52
N VAL A 416 13.70 20.13 -7.70
CA VAL A 416 13.35 20.48 -6.32
C VAL A 416 14.12 19.69 -5.26
N GLY A 417 15.15 18.94 -5.68
CA GLY A 417 16.07 18.26 -4.76
C GLY A 417 15.65 16.85 -4.32
N ARG A 418 14.63 16.25 -4.95
CA ARG A 418 14.22 14.86 -4.65
C ARG A 418 14.95 13.85 -5.53
N ARG A 419 15.34 12.73 -4.94
CA ARG A 419 15.91 11.60 -5.71
C ARG A 419 14.78 10.79 -6.33
N VAL A 420 14.90 10.50 -7.62
CA VAL A 420 13.94 9.71 -8.40
C VAL A 420 14.68 8.73 -9.34
N SER A 421 14.09 7.56 -9.57
CA SER A 421 14.58 6.50 -10.45
C SER A 421 13.42 5.97 -11.29
N HIS A 422 13.66 5.57 -12.54
CA HIS A 422 12.63 4.96 -13.38
C HIS A 422 12.27 3.54 -12.90
N SER A 423 13.18 2.87 -12.17
CA SER A 423 12.90 1.57 -11.55
C SER A 423 12.14 1.70 -10.23
N TYR A 424 12.33 2.80 -9.48
CA TYR A 424 11.81 2.91 -8.12
C TYR A 424 10.86 4.09 -7.86
N GLY A 425 10.60 4.93 -8.85
CA GLY A 425 9.97 6.23 -8.63
C GLY A 425 10.74 7.03 -7.56
N TYR A 426 10.02 7.54 -6.56
CA TYR A 426 10.57 8.27 -5.41
C TYR A 426 11.16 7.36 -4.32
N GLY A 427 11.11 6.04 -4.48
CA GLY A 427 11.70 5.07 -3.57
C GLY A 427 10.69 4.18 -2.86
N LEU A 428 11.12 3.52 -1.77
CA LEU A 428 10.29 2.58 -1.02
C LEU A 428 9.22 3.33 -0.23
N LEU A 429 7.97 2.87 -0.27
CA LEU A 429 6.93 3.39 0.63
C LEU A 429 7.30 3.20 2.11
N ASP A 430 6.95 4.19 2.92
CA ASP A 430 7.16 4.20 4.36
C ASP A 430 5.82 4.46 5.05
N ALA A 431 5.24 3.42 5.64
CA ALA A 431 3.91 3.49 6.25
C ALA A 431 3.86 4.46 7.43
N GLY A 432 4.92 4.48 8.26
CA GLY A 432 5.01 5.38 9.41
C GLY A 432 5.06 6.84 8.98
N ALA A 433 5.88 7.16 7.98
CA ALA A 433 6.01 8.51 7.45
C ALA A 433 4.74 8.97 6.72
N MET A 434 4.11 8.10 5.92
CA MET A 434 2.84 8.39 5.23
C MET A 434 1.73 8.74 6.22
N VAL A 435 1.55 7.92 7.25
CA VAL A 435 0.55 8.16 8.31
C VAL A 435 0.85 9.43 9.10
N ALA A 436 2.12 9.70 9.42
CA ALA A 436 2.51 10.90 10.14
C ALA A 436 2.24 12.18 9.34
N LEU A 437 2.53 12.16 8.03
CA LEU A 437 2.28 13.30 7.15
C LEU A 437 0.77 13.49 6.87
N ALA A 438 0.01 12.41 6.72
CA ALA A 438 -1.43 12.43 6.47
C ALA A 438 -2.22 13.19 7.55
N GLN A 439 -1.86 13.01 8.82
CA GLN A 439 -2.54 13.63 9.97
C GLN A 439 -2.58 15.16 9.91
N ASN A 440 -1.54 15.77 9.35
CA ASN A 440 -1.41 17.23 9.26
C ASN A 440 -1.42 17.72 7.80
N TRP A 441 -1.88 16.88 6.88
CA TRP A 441 -1.92 17.23 5.46
C TRP A 441 -2.99 18.27 5.18
N THR A 442 -2.62 19.30 4.43
CA THR A 442 -3.57 20.27 3.89
C THR A 442 -3.86 19.89 2.44
N THR A 443 -5.13 19.64 2.15
CA THR A 443 -5.59 19.27 0.80
C THR A 443 -5.10 20.26 -0.24
N VAL A 444 -4.51 19.73 -1.32
CA VAL A 444 -4.06 20.54 -2.45
C VAL A 444 -5.27 21.17 -3.16
N GLY A 445 -5.08 22.33 -3.79
CA GLY A 445 -6.16 23.00 -4.53
C GLY A 445 -6.70 22.20 -5.74
N PRO A 446 -7.65 22.77 -6.51
CA PRO A 446 -8.17 22.14 -7.72
C PRO A 446 -7.07 21.86 -8.74
N GLN A 447 -7.19 20.74 -9.47
CA GLN A 447 -6.27 20.43 -10.57
C GLN A 447 -6.55 21.34 -11.78
N HIS A 448 -5.51 21.97 -12.28
CA HIS A 448 -5.46 22.73 -13.51
C HIS A 448 -4.74 21.90 -14.58
N GLN A 449 -5.12 22.10 -15.85
CA GLN A 449 -4.50 21.44 -16.99
C GLN A 449 -4.09 22.48 -18.03
N CYS A 450 -2.79 22.65 -18.21
CA CYS A 450 -2.22 23.53 -19.23
C CYS A 450 -1.69 22.71 -20.41
N VAL A 451 -2.08 23.09 -21.65
CA VAL A 451 -1.73 22.34 -22.87
C VAL A 451 -0.93 23.23 -23.83
N HIS A 452 0.26 22.76 -24.22
CA HIS A 452 1.18 23.43 -25.15
C HIS A 452 1.51 22.55 -26.35
N THR A 453 1.76 23.17 -27.50
CA THR A 453 2.19 22.46 -28.73
C THR A 453 3.69 22.65 -28.94
N MET A 454 4.49 21.59 -28.78
CA MET A 454 5.97 21.67 -28.79
C MET A 454 6.58 22.01 -30.15
N LEU A 455 5.87 21.75 -31.25
CA LEU A 455 6.38 22.01 -32.59
C LEU A 455 6.45 23.52 -32.93
N VAL A 456 5.85 24.38 -32.10
CA VAL A 456 5.73 25.82 -32.36
C VAL A 456 6.54 26.64 -31.35
N ASP A 457 6.43 26.31 -30.06
CA ASP A 457 6.97 27.14 -28.97
C ASP A 457 8.26 26.56 -28.37
N LYS A 458 9.31 27.39 -28.28
CA LYS A 458 10.62 27.02 -27.69
C LYS A 458 10.63 27.11 -26.16
N SER A 459 9.82 28.01 -25.61
CA SER A 459 9.70 28.26 -24.17
C SER A 459 8.23 28.28 -23.81
N VAL A 460 7.91 27.60 -22.71
CA VAL A 460 6.56 27.41 -22.21
C VAL A 460 6.31 28.42 -21.10
N ASP A 461 5.18 29.14 -21.15
CA ASP A 461 4.74 30.10 -20.12
C ASP A 461 3.85 29.44 -19.05
N ALA A 462 3.60 28.14 -19.18
CA ALA A 462 2.73 27.36 -18.30
C ALA A 462 1.35 27.99 -18.10
N CYS A 463 0.78 28.53 -19.18
CA CYS A 463 -0.50 29.22 -19.19
C CYS A 463 -0.56 30.44 -18.23
N TRP A 464 0.58 31.09 -18.00
CA TRP A 464 0.66 32.29 -17.16
C TRP A 464 -0.39 33.34 -17.54
N GLY A 465 -1.07 33.88 -16.52
CA GLY A 465 -2.13 34.87 -16.69
C GLY A 465 -3.49 34.30 -17.13
N ARG A 466 -3.64 32.96 -17.21
CA ARG A 466 -4.90 32.28 -17.53
C ARG A 466 -5.36 31.39 -16.36
N PRO A 467 -6.66 31.01 -16.29
CA PRO A 467 -7.16 30.10 -15.25
C PRO A 467 -6.45 28.74 -15.22
N GLU A 468 -5.91 28.29 -16.36
CA GLU A 468 -5.18 27.03 -16.49
C GLU A 468 -3.72 27.10 -16.02
N HIS A 469 -3.29 28.22 -15.41
CA HIS A 469 -1.90 28.41 -14.99
C HIS A 469 -1.45 27.30 -14.02
N VAL A 470 -0.25 26.77 -14.27
CA VAL A 470 0.43 25.78 -13.43
C VAL A 470 1.76 26.36 -12.95
N SER A 471 1.90 26.51 -11.64
CA SER A 471 3.09 27.08 -10.97
C SER A 471 4.07 26.01 -10.48
N SER A 472 3.59 24.78 -10.31
CA SER A 472 4.31 23.63 -9.75
C SER A 472 3.69 22.38 -10.34
N VAL A 473 4.39 21.49 -11.04
CA VAL A 473 3.76 20.34 -11.74
C VAL A 473 3.53 19.10 -10.85
N GLU A 474 2.50 18.31 -11.13
CA GLU A 474 2.35 16.94 -10.62
C GLU A 474 2.72 15.94 -11.72
N HIS A 475 1.89 15.89 -12.76
CA HIS A 475 2.10 15.02 -13.92
C HIS A 475 2.45 15.84 -15.15
N VAL A 476 3.38 15.33 -15.95
CA VAL A 476 3.68 15.88 -17.27
C VAL A 476 3.45 14.80 -18.32
N GLN A 477 2.59 15.07 -19.29
CA GLN A 477 2.39 14.18 -20.43
C GLN A 477 2.97 14.79 -21.71
N ALA A 478 3.80 14.01 -22.41
CA ALA A 478 4.18 14.28 -23.80
C ALA A 478 3.30 13.42 -24.71
N ARG A 479 2.27 14.02 -25.31
CA ARG A 479 1.39 13.35 -26.29
C ARG A 479 2.01 13.41 -27.67
N LEU A 480 2.41 12.25 -28.20
CA LEU A 480 3.18 12.15 -29.43
C LEU A 480 2.42 11.38 -30.50
N THR A 481 2.37 11.94 -31.71
CA THR A 481 2.09 11.18 -32.94
C THR A 481 3.35 11.14 -33.77
N LEU A 482 3.97 9.96 -33.87
CA LEU A 482 5.23 9.75 -34.57
C LEU A 482 5.17 8.49 -35.43
N SER A 483 5.76 8.54 -36.62
CA SER A 483 5.93 7.38 -37.49
C SER A 483 7.39 6.94 -37.51
N HIS A 484 7.63 5.64 -37.35
CA HIS A 484 8.95 5.02 -37.47
C HIS A 484 8.78 3.59 -38.01
N ASN A 485 9.75 3.11 -38.79
CA ASN A 485 9.68 1.78 -39.40
C ASN A 485 9.85 0.63 -38.40
N GLN A 486 10.43 0.91 -37.23
CA GLN A 486 10.59 -0.05 -36.15
C GLN A 486 10.53 0.67 -34.80
N ARG A 487 9.38 0.61 -34.12
CA ARG A 487 9.07 1.37 -32.91
C ARG A 487 10.06 1.10 -31.77
N GLY A 488 10.46 -0.16 -31.58
CA GLY A 488 11.39 -0.59 -30.52
C GLY A 488 12.81 -0.02 -30.57
N LYS A 489 13.21 0.58 -31.71
CA LYS A 489 14.51 1.25 -31.82
C LYS A 489 14.53 2.66 -31.23
N LEU A 490 13.37 3.19 -30.84
CA LEU A 490 13.27 4.54 -30.34
C LEU A 490 13.62 4.60 -28.85
N ALA A 491 14.44 5.58 -28.48
CA ALA A 491 14.51 6.09 -27.12
C ALA A 491 13.94 7.50 -27.10
N ILE A 492 13.07 7.80 -26.14
CA ILE A 492 12.40 9.11 -26.02
C ILE A 492 12.69 9.67 -24.64
N HIS A 493 13.15 10.92 -24.58
CA HIS A 493 13.46 11.61 -23.34
C HIS A 493 12.83 13.00 -23.31
N LEU A 494 12.37 13.42 -22.14
CA LEU A 494 11.86 14.75 -21.88
C LEU A 494 12.67 15.41 -20.76
N ILE A 495 13.17 16.62 -21.02
CA ILE A 495 13.98 17.39 -20.07
C ILE A 495 13.20 18.63 -19.65
N SER A 496 12.99 18.80 -18.34
CA SER A 496 12.33 19.97 -17.75
C SER A 496 13.22 21.21 -17.78
N PRO A 497 12.65 22.43 -17.59
CA PRO A 497 13.42 23.67 -17.50
C PRO A 497 14.47 23.67 -16.39
N LEU A 498 14.23 22.92 -15.30
CA LEU A 498 15.17 22.75 -14.19
C LEU A 498 16.19 21.63 -14.42
N GLY A 499 16.17 20.98 -15.59
CA GLY A 499 17.17 20.00 -16.01
C GLY A 499 16.85 18.54 -15.66
N THR A 500 15.65 18.25 -15.18
CA THR A 500 15.22 16.87 -14.87
C THR A 500 14.96 16.11 -16.16
N ARG A 501 15.78 15.11 -16.45
CA ARG A 501 15.67 14.25 -17.63
C ARG A 501 14.85 12.99 -17.31
N SER A 502 13.66 12.90 -17.88
CA SER A 502 12.78 11.74 -17.82
C SER A 502 12.93 10.88 -19.07
N THR A 503 13.15 9.58 -18.92
CA THR A 503 13.08 8.61 -20.02
C THR A 503 11.63 8.20 -20.21
N LEU A 504 11.02 8.71 -21.26
CA LEU A 504 9.63 8.42 -21.63
C LEU A 504 9.48 7.06 -22.31
N LEU A 505 10.50 6.64 -23.07
CA LEU A 505 10.54 5.33 -23.71
C LEU A 505 11.97 4.81 -23.71
N PHE A 506 12.17 3.63 -23.12
CA PHE A 506 13.40 2.86 -23.30
C PHE A 506 13.34 2.07 -24.62
N PRO A 507 14.48 1.79 -25.29
CA PRO A 507 14.51 0.89 -26.42
C PRO A 507 13.92 -0.47 -26.04
N ARG A 508 13.07 -1.02 -26.92
CA ARG A 508 12.40 -2.30 -26.73
C ARG A 508 12.79 -3.24 -27.87
N PRO A 509 13.80 -4.14 -27.70
CA PRO A 509 14.35 -4.93 -28.80
C PRO A 509 13.34 -5.85 -29.50
N ASN A 510 12.30 -6.27 -28.78
CA ASN A 510 11.24 -7.15 -29.28
C ASN A 510 10.14 -6.41 -30.07
N ASP A 511 10.09 -5.07 -30.00
CA ASP A 511 9.08 -4.25 -30.66
C ASP A 511 9.48 -3.93 -32.11
N PHE A 512 9.08 -4.80 -33.03
CA PHE A 512 9.29 -4.64 -34.47
C PHE A 512 8.19 -3.84 -35.18
N SER A 513 7.23 -3.26 -34.45
CA SER A 513 6.06 -2.60 -35.06
C SER A 513 6.47 -1.39 -35.91
N SER A 514 5.79 -1.21 -37.05
CA SER A 514 5.95 -0.04 -37.94
C SER A 514 4.84 1.00 -37.77
N GLU A 515 3.92 0.78 -36.81
CA GLU A 515 2.77 1.65 -36.59
C GLU A 515 3.15 2.97 -35.90
N GLY A 516 4.33 3.01 -35.26
CA GLY A 516 4.78 4.15 -34.49
C GLY A 516 3.89 4.41 -33.26
N PHE A 517 3.70 5.68 -32.92
CA PHE A 517 2.81 6.12 -31.85
C PHE A 517 1.75 7.05 -32.42
N ASN A 518 0.50 6.89 -31.97
CA ASN A 518 -0.62 7.69 -32.43
C ASN A 518 -1.32 8.36 -31.23
N ASP A 519 -1.05 9.65 -31.03
CA ASP A 519 -1.55 10.43 -29.88
C ASP A 519 -1.28 9.74 -28.53
N TRP A 520 -0.13 9.05 -28.43
CA TRP A 520 0.23 8.31 -27.22
C TRP A 520 0.78 9.27 -26.17
N ALA A 521 0.22 9.21 -24.96
CA ALA A 521 0.48 10.16 -23.89
C ALA A 521 1.53 9.64 -22.90
N PHE A 522 2.81 9.66 -23.27
CA PHE A 522 3.89 9.30 -22.33
C PHE A 522 3.87 10.21 -21.11
N MET A 523 3.88 9.64 -19.91
CA MET A 523 3.75 10.37 -18.65
C MET A 523 5.06 10.32 -17.83
N THR A 524 5.38 11.43 -17.16
CA THR A 524 6.44 11.47 -16.14
C THR A 524 5.96 12.11 -14.85
N THR A 525 6.35 11.50 -13.73
CA THR A 525 6.21 12.02 -12.37
C THR A 525 7.52 12.61 -11.84
N HIS A 526 8.63 12.53 -12.59
CA HIS A 526 9.97 12.83 -12.09
C HIS A 526 10.19 14.33 -11.81
N SER A 527 9.41 15.20 -12.46
CA SER A 527 9.47 16.65 -12.26
C SER A 527 8.47 17.16 -11.23
N TRP A 528 7.89 16.30 -10.40
CA TRP A 528 6.89 16.69 -9.39
C TRP A 528 7.40 17.83 -8.49
N ASP A 529 6.53 18.82 -8.28
CA ASP A 529 6.74 20.14 -7.66
C ASP A 529 7.67 21.13 -8.39
N GLU A 530 8.17 20.82 -9.60
CA GLU A 530 8.96 21.78 -10.37
C GLU A 530 8.09 22.87 -11.02
N ASP A 531 8.61 24.10 -11.10
CA ASP A 531 8.03 25.14 -11.95
C ASP A 531 8.21 24.76 -13.44
N PRO A 532 7.12 24.58 -14.21
CA PRO A 532 7.21 24.18 -15.61
C PRO A 532 7.56 25.32 -16.58
N GLN A 533 7.71 26.57 -16.11
CA GLN A 533 8.05 27.69 -16.98
C GLN A 533 9.47 27.58 -17.51
N GLY A 534 9.63 27.77 -18.83
CA GLY A 534 10.92 27.79 -19.50
C GLY A 534 11.04 26.79 -20.65
N GLU A 535 12.29 26.41 -20.96
CA GLU A 535 12.62 25.55 -22.11
C GLU A 535 12.44 24.07 -21.76
N TRP A 536 11.50 23.41 -22.44
CA TRP A 536 11.36 21.95 -22.42
C TRP A 536 12.04 21.35 -23.65
N THR A 537 12.83 20.29 -23.45
CA THR A 537 13.52 19.60 -24.56
C THR A 537 12.99 18.18 -24.71
N LEU A 538 12.53 17.82 -25.91
CA LEU A 538 12.13 16.46 -26.27
C LEU A 538 13.20 15.85 -27.19
N GLU A 539 13.85 14.80 -26.73
CA GLU A 539 14.90 14.08 -27.46
C GLU A 539 14.33 12.75 -27.96
N ILE A 540 14.40 12.51 -29.28
CA ILE A 540 14.04 11.23 -29.89
C ILE A 540 15.27 10.69 -30.60
N GLU A 541 15.71 9.51 -30.17
CA GLU A 541 16.91 8.86 -30.67
C GLU A 541 16.55 7.55 -31.35
N ASN A 542 17.17 7.27 -32.50
CA ASN A 542 17.15 5.95 -33.12
C ASN A 542 18.39 5.17 -32.67
N VAL A 543 18.19 4.16 -31.83
CA VAL A 543 19.24 3.34 -31.23
C VAL A 543 19.49 2.12 -32.12
N ALA A 544 20.73 1.97 -32.61
CA ALA A 544 21.11 0.80 -33.40
C ALA A 544 21.15 -0.47 -32.52
N ALA A 545 20.70 -1.60 -33.08
CA ALA A 545 20.47 -2.84 -32.35
C ALA A 545 21.75 -3.52 -31.79
N ASN A 546 22.95 -3.02 -32.09
CA ASN A 546 24.22 -3.54 -31.58
C ASN A 546 25.24 -2.40 -31.51
N GLY A 547 26.06 -2.36 -30.44
CA GLY A 547 27.09 -1.34 -30.17
C GLY A 547 28.27 -1.25 -31.16
N ARG A 548 28.06 -1.48 -32.45
CA ARG A 548 29.06 -1.36 -33.53
C ARG A 548 28.67 -0.45 -34.69
N ASP A 549 27.43 0.05 -34.76
CA ASP A 549 27.07 1.09 -35.74
C ASP A 549 26.98 2.45 -35.04
N TYR A 550 28.10 3.18 -35.05
CA TYR A 550 28.16 4.58 -34.60
C TYR A 550 27.52 5.51 -35.65
N ALA A 551 26.20 5.48 -35.72
CA ALA A 551 25.40 6.52 -36.35
C ALA A 551 24.06 6.64 -35.63
N SER A 552 24.06 7.20 -34.41
CA SER A 552 22.81 7.63 -33.78
C SER A 552 22.29 8.85 -34.56
N SER A 553 21.09 8.72 -35.14
CA SER A 553 20.33 9.89 -35.57
C SER A 553 19.49 10.33 -34.38
N SER A 554 19.83 11.49 -33.81
CA SER A 554 19.09 12.11 -32.72
C SER A 554 18.33 13.31 -33.28
N VAL A 555 17.00 13.33 -33.10
CA VAL A 555 16.18 14.50 -33.42
C VAL A 555 15.78 15.15 -32.10
N VAL A 556 16.27 16.36 -31.89
CA VAL A 556 15.92 17.17 -30.72
C VAL A 556 14.83 18.15 -31.14
N PHE A 557 13.64 18.00 -30.58
CA PHE A 557 12.55 18.96 -30.69
C PHE A 557 12.62 19.90 -29.48
N GLY A 558 12.60 21.21 -29.72
CA GLY A 558 12.70 22.23 -28.67
C GLY A 558 14.10 22.82 -28.46
N ARG A 559 15.19 22.19 -28.94
CA ARG A 559 16.55 22.75 -28.86
C ARG A 559 17.37 22.52 -30.13
N LEU A 560 17.62 23.59 -30.88
CA LEU A 560 18.47 23.56 -32.07
C LEU A 560 19.94 23.62 -31.63
N LYS A 561 20.54 22.47 -31.29
CA LYS A 561 22.00 22.34 -31.39
C LYS A 561 22.31 21.80 -32.78
N SER A 562 22.75 22.73 -33.63
CA SER A 562 23.57 22.47 -34.81
C SER A 562 24.54 21.31 -34.54
N LEU A 563 24.25 20.14 -35.08
CA LEU A 563 25.25 19.10 -35.29
C LEU A 563 25.77 19.29 -36.71
N VAL A 564 26.87 20.03 -36.77
CA VAL A 564 27.94 20.04 -37.78
C VAL A 564 27.57 19.37 -39.11
N SER A 565 27.30 20.19 -40.11
CA SER A 565 27.37 19.82 -41.52
C SER A 565 28.80 19.35 -41.86
N PHE A 566 29.00 18.06 -42.11
CA PHE A 566 30.18 17.58 -42.82
C PHE A 566 30.01 17.82 -44.33
N PRO A 567 31.05 18.26 -45.06
CA PRO A 567 30.97 18.49 -46.50
C PRO A 567 30.73 17.17 -47.25
N PRO A 568 30.10 17.20 -48.45
CA PRO A 568 29.78 16.00 -49.19
C PRO A 568 31.06 15.38 -49.77
N THR A 569 31.50 14.25 -49.22
CA THR A 569 32.41 13.32 -49.91
C THR A 569 31.60 12.26 -50.68
N PRO A 570 32.07 11.78 -51.84
CA PRO A 570 31.26 11.01 -52.78
C PRO A 570 30.82 9.66 -52.22
N ILE A 571 29.55 9.34 -52.44
CA ILE A 571 28.85 8.15 -51.94
C ILE A 571 29.40 6.89 -52.63
N SER A 572 29.93 5.96 -51.84
CA SER A 572 30.05 4.54 -52.19
C SER A 572 28.73 3.84 -51.86
N SER A 573 28.21 3.09 -52.82
CA SER A 573 26.90 2.42 -52.77
C SER A 573 26.90 1.18 -51.88
N SER A 574 26.73 1.35 -50.56
CA SER A 574 26.25 0.30 -49.63
C SER A 574 26.06 0.82 -48.19
N GLN A 575 25.22 1.84 -47.97
CA GLN A 575 24.81 2.21 -46.59
C GLN A 575 23.32 1.90 -46.38
N PRO A 576 22.93 1.30 -45.23
CA PRO A 576 21.53 1.14 -44.88
C PRO A 576 20.88 2.52 -44.74
N VAL A 577 19.67 2.67 -45.28
CA VAL A 577 18.88 3.90 -45.14
C VAL A 577 18.52 4.06 -43.66
N HIS A 578 19.25 4.90 -42.94
CA HIS A 578 18.87 5.30 -41.58
C HIS A 578 17.59 6.13 -41.67
N THR A 579 16.46 5.53 -41.32
CA THR A 579 15.18 6.22 -41.25
C THR A 579 15.15 7.11 -40.01
N VAL A 580 15.02 8.42 -40.24
CA VAL A 580 14.82 9.41 -39.18
C VAL A 580 13.35 9.34 -38.73
N PRO A 581 13.06 9.33 -37.42
CA PRO A 581 11.68 9.39 -36.93
C PRO A 581 10.96 10.64 -37.43
N SER A 582 9.74 10.45 -37.92
CA SER A 582 8.91 11.54 -38.46
C SER A 582 7.82 11.91 -37.45
N MET A 583 7.98 13.05 -36.79
CA MET A 583 7.02 13.59 -35.84
C MET A 583 5.92 14.36 -36.56
N ARG A 584 4.67 13.98 -36.32
CA ARG A 584 3.48 14.67 -36.88
C ARG A 584 2.88 15.67 -35.89
N SER A 585 2.88 15.33 -34.60
CA SER A 585 2.42 16.20 -33.52
C SER A 585 3.16 15.87 -32.22
N ALA A 586 3.36 16.90 -31.41
CA ALA A 586 3.83 16.77 -30.04
C ALA A 586 3.14 17.85 -29.19
N LYS A 587 2.47 17.42 -28.12
CA LYS A 587 1.86 18.29 -27.12
C LYS A 587 2.44 18.00 -25.74
N LEU A 588 2.73 19.05 -24.98
CA LEU A 588 2.98 18.95 -23.55
C LEU A 588 1.73 19.31 -22.79
N ILE A 589 1.40 18.50 -21.79
CA ILE A 589 0.27 18.71 -20.90
C ILE A 589 0.81 18.68 -19.48
N PHE A 590 0.61 19.78 -18.76
CA PHE A 590 0.92 19.89 -17.35
C PHE A 590 -0.37 19.76 -16.56
N SER A 591 -0.40 18.85 -15.60
CA SER A 591 -1.51 18.69 -14.67
C SER A 591 -1.01 19.03 -13.27
N SER A 592 -1.62 20.01 -12.59
CA SER A 592 -1.29 20.33 -11.19
C SER A 592 -2.17 21.42 -10.56
N THR A 593 -1.93 21.76 -9.29
CA THR A 593 -2.40 22.98 -8.62
C THR A 593 -1.63 24.24 -8.98
N SER A 594 -2.30 25.38 -8.80
CA SER A 594 -1.71 26.73 -8.87
C SER A 594 -1.20 27.23 -7.53
#